data_AF-A0A7Y4QGX1-F1
#
_entry.id   AF-A0A7Y4QGX1-F1
#
_cell.length_a   1.000
_cell.length_b   1.000
_cell.length_c   1.000
_cell.angle_alpha   90.00
_cell.angle_beta   90.00
_cell.angle_gamma   90.00
#
_symmetry.space_group_name_H-M   'P 1'
#
loop_
_entity.id
_entity.type
_entity.pdbx_description
1 polymer ?
#
loop_
_entity_poly.entity_id
_entity_poly.type
_entity_poly.pdbx_seq_one_letter_code
_entity_poly.pdbx_strand_id
1 'polypeptide(L)'
;MKRLLPALALTFLLVACSKTVTLNVAFDSQDPVRLDQLKASLERVVVGRMESKGKKVTKQALVTKDDATTLTVTVSDADGAQVLSDGLTTPFTMSIMKQVEAGLGDIISEKFGEFKETGIETKHFDWVAPTLLVTEAGASQGSVVLKFTPEGQTLLKEMFAKNRGSVIGVFVRGQLMSKKLIDAKDKQDAIQIDGIPSADLANAFADDVNVGLHVTFTAAQ
;
A
#
# COMPACT_ATOMS: atom_id res chain seq x y z
N MET A 1 -21.28 4.93 -67.68
CA MET A 1 -20.27 5.70 -66.94
C MET A 1 -20.59 5.60 -65.46
N LYS A 2 -19.71 4.98 -64.68
CA LYS A 2 -19.85 4.76 -63.22
C LYS A 2 -19.64 6.11 -62.50
N ARG A 3 -20.57 6.50 -61.63
CA ARG A 3 -20.36 7.58 -60.65
C ARG A 3 -20.37 6.97 -59.25
N LEU A 4 -19.19 6.91 -58.65
CA LEU A 4 -18.96 6.56 -57.26
C LEU A 4 -19.49 7.69 -56.36
N LEU A 5 -20.30 7.34 -55.36
CA LEU A 5 -20.60 8.20 -54.21
C LEU A 5 -19.57 7.90 -53.10
N PRO A 6 -19.03 8.91 -52.41
CA PRO A 6 -18.02 8.73 -51.37
C PRO A 6 -18.68 8.30 -50.05
N ALA A 7 -18.08 7.29 -49.42
CA ALA A 7 -18.38 6.92 -48.04
C ALA A 7 -17.94 8.03 -47.09
N LEU A 8 -18.89 8.67 -46.42
CA LEU A 8 -18.65 9.61 -45.35
C LEU A 8 -18.17 8.82 -44.12
N ALA A 9 -16.86 8.73 -43.93
CA ALA A 9 -16.27 8.16 -42.73
C ALA A 9 -16.60 9.07 -41.53
N LEU A 10 -17.53 8.62 -40.70
CA LEU A 10 -17.87 9.25 -39.43
C LEU A 10 -16.75 8.92 -38.42
N THR A 11 -15.72 9.76 -38.41
CA THR A 11 -14.64 9.69 -37.41
C THR A 11 -15.21 10.12 -36.07
N PHE A 12 -15.61 9.15 -35.23
CA PHE A 12 -15.85 9.38 -33.80
C PHE A 12 -14.52 9.81 -33.18
N LEU A 13 -14.29 11.12 -33.11
CA LEU A 13 -13.29 11.71 -32.22
C LEU A 13 -13.75 11.42 -30.79
N LEU A 14 -13.30 10.29 -30.24
CA LEU A 14 -13.28 10.03 -28.80
C LEU A 14 -12.39 11.10 -28.16
N VAL A 15 -12.95 12.28 -27.88
CA VAL A 15 -12.33 13.24 -26.99
C VAL A 15 -12.34 12.58 -25.62
N ALA A 16 -11.23 11.94 -25.25
CA ALA A 16 -11.00 11.46 -23.91
C ALA A 16 -11.05 12.67 -22.98
N CYS A 17 -12.20 12.88 -22.35
CA CYS A 17 -12.40 13.95 -21.37
C CYS A 17 -11.63 13.54 -20.11
N SER A 18 -10.41 14.04 -19.97
CA SER A 18 -9.62 13.85 -18.77
C SER A 18 -10.32 14.50 -17.58
N LYS A 19 -10.10 13.94 -16.39
CA LYS A 19 -10.64 14.48 -15.14
C LYS A 19 -9.51 14.71 -14.15
N THR A 20 -9.66 15.77 -13.36
CA THR A 20 -8.69 16.19 -12.36
C THR A 20 -9.27 16.01 -10.97
N VAL A 21 -8.50 15.38 -10.10
CA VAL A 21 -8.77 15.22 -8.67
C VAL A 21 -7.80 16.10 -7.92
N THR A 22 -8.29 16.83 -6.92
CA THR A 22 -7.48 17.65 -6.02
C THR A 22 -7.75 17.22 -4.59
N LEU A 23 -6.68 16.89 -3.86
CA LEU A 23 -6.73 16.41 -2.49
C LEU A 23 -5.80 17.24 -1.61
N ASN A 24 -6.24 17.54 -0.40
CA ASN A 24 -5.36 18.01 0.66
C ASN A 24 -4.57 16.83 1.22
N VAL A 25 -3.28 17.05 1.48
CA VAL A 25 -2.33 16.04 1.92
C VAL A 25 -1.67 16.50 3.21
N ALA A 26 -1.77 15.68 4.26
CA ALA A 26 -1.06 15.87 5.51
C ALA A 26 -0.06 14.73 5.71
N PHE A 27 1.17 15.08 6.08
CA PHE A 27 2.24 14.13 6.38
C PHE A 27 2.45 14.03 7.89
N ASP A 28 2.46 12.83 8.43
CA ASP A 28 2.77 12.55 9.84
C ASP A 28 4.27 12.30 10.02
N SER A 29 5.09 13.28 9.67
CA SER A 29 6.53 13.26 9.91
C SER A 29 7.08 14.67 9.98
N GLN A 30 7.95 14.93 10.95
CA GLN A 30 8.72 16.18 11.04
C GLN A 30 10.17 16.02 10.57
N ASP A 31 10.61 14.78 10.34
CA ASP A 31 11.94 14.48 9.80
C ASP A 31 11.98 14.86 8.30
N PRO A 32 12.85 15.80 7.88
CA PRO A 32 12.95 16.24 6.48
C PRO A 32 13.26 15.09 5.51
N VAL A 33 14.10 14.13 5.91
CA VAL A 33 14.48 13.00 5.04
C VAL A 33 13.28 12.08 4.82
N ARG A 34 12.54 11.77 5.89
CA ARG A 34 11.31 10.96 5.78
C ARG A 34 10.24 11.70 4.98
N LEU A 35 10.11 13.01 5.13
CA LEU A 35 9.17 13.81 4.36
C LEU A 35 9.47 13.75 2.86
N ASP A 36 10.72 13.92 2.44
CA ASP A 36 11.08 13.84 1.03
C ASP A 36 10.87 12.44 0.46
N GLN A 37 11.16 11.39 1.26
CA GLN A 37 10.84 10.02 0.90
C GLN A 37 9.33 9.82 0.71
N LEU A 38 8.50 10.27 1.65
CA LEU A 38 7.04 10.14 1.58
C LEU A 38 6.45 10.88 0.39
N LYS A 39 6.96 12.08 0.05
CA LYS A 39 6.54 12.81 -1.15
C LYS A 39 6.83 11.99 -2.41
N ALA A 40 8.05 11.47 -2.54
CA ALA A 40 8.43 10.64 -3.69
C ALA A 40 7.64 9.32 -3.75
N SER A 41 7.40 8.67 -2.61
CA SER A 41 6.59 7.45 -2.51
C SER A 41 5.13 7.71 -2.89
N LEU A 42 4.53 8.80 -2.41
CA LEU A 42 3.18 9.23 -2.77
C LEU A 42 3.05 9.34 -4.29
N GLU A 43 4.02 9.97 -4.94
CA GLU A 43 3.98 10.14 -6.39
C GLU A 43 3.98 8.81 -7.13
N ARG A 44 4.81 7.85 -6.70
CA ARG A 44 4.87 6.49 -7.27
C ARG A 44 3.60 5.68 -6.98
N VAL A 45 3.06 5.79 -5.77
CA VAL A 45 1.83 5.09 -5.34
C VAL A 45 0.63 5.50 -6.18
N VAL A 46 0.47 6.80 -6.44
CA VAL A 46 -0.62 7.31 -7.29
C VAL A 46 -0.54 6.70 -8.69
N VAL A 47 0.63 6.77 -9.32
CA VAL A 47 0.85 6.21 -10.67
C VAL A 47 0.61 4.70 -10.66
N GLY A 48 1.26 3.96 -9.77
CA GLY A 48 1.17 2.50 -9.71
C GLY A 48 -0.25 1.99 -9.44
N ARG A 49 -1.01 2.64 -8.55
CA ARG A 49 -2.41 2.30 -8.30
C ARG A 49 -3.28 2.49 -9.54
N MET A 50 -3.08 3.58 -10.29
CA MET A 50 -3.84 3.83 -11.51
C MET A 50 -3.47 2.83 -12.62
N GLU A 51 -2.18 2.58 -12.82
CA GLU A 51 -1.71 1.62 -13.83
C GLU A 51 -2.19 0.19 -13.54
N SER A 52 -2.22 -0.23 -12.26
CA SER A 52 -2.76 -1.53 -11.86
C SER A 52 -4.24 -1.73 -12.22
N LYS A 53 -4.96 -0.63 -12.46
CA LYS A 53 -6.38 -0.61 -12.87
C LYS A 53 -6.55 -0.33 -14.37
N GLY A 54 -5.46 -0.35 -15.14
CA GLY A 54 -5.48 -0.02 -16.56
C GLY A 54 -5.78 1.46 -16.85
N LYS A 55 -5.59 2.34 -15.87
CA LYS A 55 -5.86 3.77 -15.98
C LYS A 55 -4.55 4.53 -16.12
N LYS A 56 -4.55 5.63 -16.88
CA LYS A 56 -3.35 6.45 -17.11
C LYS A 56 -3.44 7.77 -16.35
N VAL A 57 -2.40 8.07 -15.57
CA VAL A 57 -2.14 9.42 -15.04
C VAL A 57 -1.50 10.25 -16.14
N THR A 58 -2.12 11.36 -16.52
CA THR A 58 -1.61 12.26 -17.58
C THR A 58 -0.89 13.47 -17.02
N LYS A 59 -1.20 13.86 -15.78
CA LYS A 59 -0.51 14.92 -15.05
C LYS A 59 -0.62 14.67 -13.55
N GLN A 60 0.44 14.98 -12.82
CA GLN A 60 0.46 14.95 -11.38
C GLN A 60 1.28 16.14 -10.88
N ALA A 61 0.85 16.76 -9.78
CA ALA A 61 1.59 17.80 -9.10
C ALA A 61 1.31 17.74 -7.61
N LEU A 62 2.37 17.72 -6.81
CA LEU A 62 2.32 17.92 -5.37
C LEU A 62 2.87 19.32 -5.07
N VAL A 63 2.03 20.20 -4.54
CA VAL A 63 2.38 21.60 -4.29
C VAL A 63 2.21 21.89 -2.81
N THR A 64 3.25 22.43 -2.18
CA THR A 64 3.20 22.94 -0.81
C THR A 64 3.24 24.47 -0.85
N LYS A 65 2.24 25.12 -0.29
CA LYS A 65 2.14 26.58 -0.18
C LYS A 65 1.52 26.94 1.17
N ASP A 66 2.13 27.89 1.88
CA ASP A 66 1.61 28.42 3.15
C ASP A 66 1.24 27.30 4.15
N ASP A 67 2.13 26.32 4.31
CA ASP A 67 1.98 25.10 5.13
C ASP A 67 0.85 24.13 4.73
N ALA A 68 0.13 24.41 3.64
CA ALA A 68 -0.82 23.47 3.03
C ALA A 68 -0.16 22.71 1.89
N THR A 69 -0.32 21.38 1.87
CA THR A 69 0.11 20.54 0.73
C THR A 69 -1.08 19.99 -0.01
N THR A 70 -1.08 20.15 -1.33
CA THR A 70 -2.16 19.72 -2.23
C THR A 70 -1.61 18.81 -3.31
N LEU A 71 -2.25 17.66 -3.49
CA LEU A 71 -2.03 16.74 -4.60
C LEU A 71 -3.08 17.01 -5.67
N THR A 72 -2.64 17.32 -6.89
CA THR A 72 -3.50 17.41 -8.07
C THR A 72 -3.12 16.31 -9.05
N VAL A 73 -4.07 15.46 -9.42
CA VAL A 73 -3.87 14.34 -10.35
C VAL A 73 -4.89 14.42 -11.47
N THR A 74 -4.42 14.37 -12.71
CA THR A 74 -5.27 14.28 -13.90
C THR A 74 -5.18 12.87 -14.48
N VAL A 75 -6.33 12.27 -14.71
CA VAL A 75 -6.49 10.90 -15.20
C VAL A 75 -7.27 10.87 -16.52
N SER A 76 -7.16 9.78 -17.26
CA SER A 76 -7.74 9.60 -18.60
C SER A 76 -9.26 9.63 -18.66
N ASP A 77 -9.96 9.31 -17.56
CA ASP A 77 -11.41 9.13 -17.53
C ASP A 77 -11.99 9.38 -16.13
N ALA A 78 -13.31 9.62 -16.06
CA ALA A 78 -14.00 9.99 -14.84
C ALA A 78 -14.09 8.87 -13.79
N ASP A 79 -14.21 7.61 -14.24
CA ASP A 79 -14.19 6.45 -13.36
C ASP A 79 -12.84 6.34 -12.63
N GLY A 80 -11.73 6.55 -13.36
CA GLY A 80 -10.40 6.62 -12.76
C GLY A 80 -10.26 7.71 -11.69
N ALA A 81 -10.93 8.85 -11.85
CA ALA A 81 -10.87 9.95 -10.90
C ALA A 81 -11.56 9.59 -9.57
N GLN A 82 -12.73 8.96 -9.65
CA GLN A 82 -13.46 8.49 -8.48
C GLN A 82 -12.69 7.39 -7.75
N VAL A 83 -12.20 6.40 -8.50
CA VAL A 83 -11.39 5.29 -7.96
C VAL A 83 -10.13 5.77 -7.27
N LEU A 84 -9.46 6.78 -7.82
CA LEU A 84 -8.29 7.39 -7.19
C LEU A 84 -8.65 8.11 -5.90
N SER A 85 -9.70 8.95 -5.93
CA SER A 85 -10.18 9.69 -4.77
C SER A 85 -10.52 8.72 -3.63
N ASP A 86 -11.42 7.76 -3.88
CA ASP A 86 -11.86 6.80 -2.88
C ASP A 86 -10.69 5.96 -2.34
N GLY A 87 -9.79 5.53 -3.22
CA GLY A 87 -8.64 4.71 -2.84
C GLY A 87 -7.59 5.44 -1.99
N LEU A 88 -7.50 6.77 -2.11
CA LEU A 88 -6.59 7.60 -1.31
C LEU A 88 -7.24 8.10 -0.01
N THR A 89 -8.54 8.41 -0.01
CA THR A 89 -9.24 8.91 1.18
C THR A 89 -9.74 7.81 2.11
N THR A 90 -9.78 6.55 1.64
CA THR A 90 -10.11 5.41 2.52
C THR A 90 -9.00 5.22 3.57
N PRO A 91 -9.34 5.18 4.87
CA PRO A 91 -8.36 4.97 5.93
C PRO A 91 -7.53 3.70 5.72
N PHE A 92 -6.23 3.82 5.92
CA PHE A 92 -5.32 2.69 5.82
C PHE A 92 -5.42 1.82 7.09
N THR A 93 -5.50 0.50 6.90
CA THR A 93 -5.51 -0.47 7.99
C THR A 93 -4.39 -1.47 7.82
N MET A 94 -3.69 -1.75 8.91
CA MET A 94 -2.67 -2.78 8.99
C MET A 94 -2.73 -3.44 10.37
N SER A 95 -2.62 -4.77 10.43
CA SER A 95 -2.65 -5.49 11.68
C SER A 95 -1.82 -6.77 11.66
N ILE A 96 -1.40 -7.20 12.85
CA ILE A 96 -0.88 -8.55 13.06
C ILE A 96 -1.98 -9.37 13.72
N MET A 97 -2.32 -10.51 13.11
CA MET A 97 -3.33 -11.42 13.63
C MET A 97 -2.72 -12.80 13.84
N LYS A 98 -3.27 -13.57 14.77
CA LYS A 98 -2.87 -14.95 15.05
C LYS A 98 -3.85 -15.92 14.42
N GLN A 99 -3.35 -16.96 13.77
CA GLN A 99 -4.19 -18.05 13.27
C GLN A 99 -4.84 -18.80 14.44
N VAL A 100 -6.12 -19.12 14.31
CA VAL A 100 -6.91 -19.81 15.34
C VAL A 100 -7.71 -20.95 14.71
N GLU A 101 -8.30 -21.79 15.57
CA GLU A 101 -9.23 -22.83 15.14
C GLU A 101 -10.47 -22.23 14.47
N ALA A 102 -11.10 -23.01 13.58
CA ALA A 102 -12.27 -22.58 12.85
C ALA A 102 -13.43 -22.21 13.81
N GLY A 103 -14.13 -21.13 13.52
CA GLY A 103 -15.20 -20.55 14.32
C GLY A 103 -14.72 -19.59 15.43
N LEU A 104 -13.42 -19.31 15.55
CA LEU A 104 -12.87 -18.44 16.60
C LEU A 104 -12.19 -17.17 16.06
N GLY A 105 -12.06 -17.02 14.74
CA GLY A 105 -11.37 -15.88 14.14
C GLY A 105 -12.28 -14.68 13.86
N ASP A 106 -11.63 -13.52 13.75
CA ASP A 106 -12.25 -12.26 13.36
C ASP A 106 -12.23 -12.10 11.82
N ILE A 107 -11.26 -12.71 11.13
CA ILE A 107 -11.12 -12.71 9.68
C ILE A 107 -10.89 -14.13 9.16
N ILE A 108 -11.54 -14.45 8.03
CA ILE A 108 -11.36 -15.71 7.31
C ILE A 108 -10.48 -15.48 6.08
N SER A 109 -9.38 -16.22 5.98
CA SER A 109 -8.60 -16.35 4.76
C SER A 109 -8.93 -17.67 4.07
N GLU A 110 -9.54 -17.62 2.87
CA GLU A 110 -10.05 -18.81 2.16
C GLU A 110 -9.03 -19.96 2.06
N LYS A 111 -7.73 -19.63 1.91
CA LYS A 111 -6.66 -20.61 1.75
C LYS A 111 -5.92 -20.95 3.04
N PHE A 112 -6.05 -20.12 4.07
CA PHE A 112 -5.16 -20.16 5.23
C PHE A 112 -5.91 -20.22 6.57
N GLY A 113 -7.23 -20.37 6.56
CA GLY A 113 -8.03 -20.51 7.77
C GLY A 113 -8.33 -19.17 8.43
N GLU A 114 -8.62 -19.22 9.72
CA GLU A 114 -9.15 -18.09 10.47
C GLU A 114 -8.07 -17.41 11.32
N PHE A 115 -8.19 -16.09 11.46
CA PHE A 115 -7.23 -15.24 12.16
C PHE A 115 -7.94 -14.33 13.16
N LYS A 116 -7.34 -14.18 14.33
CA LYS A 116 -7.81 -13.35 15.43
C LYS A 116 -6.84 -12.23 15.74
N GLU A 117 -7.34 -11.04 16.07
CA GLU A 117 -6.52 -9.89 16.40
C GLU A 117 -5.56 -10.15 17.57
N THR A 118 -4.35 -9.57 17.46
CA THR A 118 -3.35 -9.60 18.54
C THR A 118 -3.30 -8.30 19.35
N GLY A 119 -4.06 -7.28 18.94
CA GLY A 119 -3.96 -5.91 19.45
C GLY A 119 -2.90 -5.05 18.76
N ILE A 120 -2.06 -5.63 17.89
CA ILE A 120 -1.09 -4.86 17.08
C ILE A 120 -1.79 -4.36 15.80
N GLU A 121 -2.28 -3.12 15.85
CA GLU A 121 -2.92 -2.38 14.75
C GLU A 121 -2.04 -1.27 14.13
N THR A 122 -2.59 -0.51 13.18
CA THR A 122 -1.91 0.50 12.34
C THR A 122 -0.97 1.42 13.10
N LYS A 123 -1.40 1.95 14.26
CA LYS A 123 -0.63 2.92 15.07
C LYS A 123 0.68 2.38 15.63
N HIS A 124 0.86 1.06 15.64
CA HIS A 124 2.04 0.40 16.18
C HIS A 124 3.17 0.23 15.16
N PHE A 125 2.91 0.50 13.88
CA PHE A 125 3.89 0.44 12.81
C PHE A 125 4.56 1.80 12.64
N ASP A 126 5.90 1.81 12.57
CA ASP A 126 6.69 3.02 12.30
C ASP A 126 7.04 3.11 10.82
N TRP A 127 7.56 2.05 10.20
CA TRP A 127 8.05 2.14 8.83
C TRP A 127 8.20 0.77 8.19
N VAL A 128 8.05 0.69 6.88
CA VAL A 128 8.37 -0.50 6.08
C VAL A 128 9.60 -0.23 5.25
N ALA A 129 10.66 -1.02 5.49
CA ALA A 129 11.92 -0.89 4.78
C ALA A 129 12.08 -2.02 3.77
N PRO A 130 12.22 -1.72 2.46
CA PRO A 130 12.53 -2.74 1.47
C PRO A 130 13.96 -3.25 1.65
N THR A 131 14.12 -4.56 1.46
CA THR A 131 15.39 -5.27 1.53
C THR A 131 15.52 -6.26 0.38
N LEU A 132 16.74 -6.74 0.15
CA LEU A 132 17.03 -7.81 -0.77
C LEU A 132 17.50 -9.03 0.02
N LEU A 133 16.91 -10.18 -0.27
CA LEU A 133 17.41 -11.45 0.19
C LEU A 133 18.13 -12.17 -0.94
N VAL A 134 19.30 -12.70 -0.63
CA VAL A 134 19.99 -13.63 -1.53
C VAL A 134 19.63 -15.03 -1.06
N THR A 135 18.94 -15.78 -1.91
CA THR A 135 18.60 -17.18 -1.64
C THR A 135 19.84 -18.06 -1.69
N GLU A 136 19.76 -19.26 -1.12
CA GLU A 136 20.85 -20.25 -1.19
C GLU A 136 21.24 -20.62 -2.63
N ALA A 137 20.29 -20.50 -3.57
CA ALA A 137 20.53 -20.69 -5.00
C ALA A 137 21.19 -19.48 -5.69
N GLY A 138 21.52 -18.42 -4.94
CA GLY A 138 22.11 -17.19 -5.46
C GLY A 138 21.12 -16.24 -6.16
N ALA A 139 19.83 -16.57 -6.20
CA ALA A 139 18.80 -15.69 -6.74
C ALA A 139 18.46 -14.58 -5.73
N SER A 140 18.37 -13.34 -6.22
CA SER A 140 17.91 -12.20 -5.42
C SER A 140 16.39 -12.14 -5.41
N GLN A 141 15.81 -12.05 -4.21
CA GLN A 141 14.38 -11.89 -3.99
C GLN A 141 14.11 -10.62 -3.18
N GLY A 142 12.99 -9.96 -3.47
CA GLY A 142 12.54 -8.84 -2.66
C GLY A 142 12.08 -9.30 -1.29
N SER A 143 12.28 -8.46 -0.29
CA SER A 143 11.75 -8.63 1.06
C SER A 143 11.42 -7.25 1.64
N VAL A 144 10.60 -7.19 2.68
CA VAL A 144 10.44 -5.98 3.48
C VAL A 144 10.54 -6.27 4.96
N VAL A 145 11.08 -5.32 5.72
CA VAL A 145 11.14 -5.36 7.18
C VAL A 145 10.13 -4.36 7.73
N LEU A 146 9.21 -4.85 8.55
CA LEU A 146 8.25 -4.05 9.30
C LEU A 146 8.92 -3.55 10.56
N LYS A 147 9.07 -2.23 10.67
CA LYS A 147 9.54 -1.54 11.86
C LYS A 147 8.35 -1.06 12.67
N PHE A 148 8.47 -1.18 13.98
CA PHE A 148 7.43 -0.85 14.94
C PHE A 148 7.82 0.36 15.77
N THR A 149 6.81 1.12 16.20
CA THR A 149 6.97 2.16 17.23
C THR A 149 7.44 1.54 18.55
N PRO A 150 7.96 2.31 19.53
CA PRO A 150 8.36 1.76 20.83
C PRO A 150 7.25 0.97 21.54
N GLU A 151 6.00 1.46 21.47
CA GLU A 151 4.82 0.75 21.97
C GLU A 151 4.59 -0.54 21.17
N GLY A 152 4.62 -0.46 19.83
CA GLY A 152 4.47 -1.61 18.97
C GLY A 152 5.53 -2.70 19.20
N GLN A 153 6.78 -2.33 19.45
CA GLN A 153 7.85 -3.28 19.79
C GLN A 153 7.60 -4.00 21.11
N THR A 154 7.01 -3.30 22.09
CA THR A 154 6.65 -3.91 23.38
C THR A 154 5.56 -4.95 23.18
N LEU A 155 4.49 -4.58 22.47
CA LEU A 155 3.40 -5.50 22.13
C LEU A 155 3.88 -6.68 21.28
N LEU A 156 4.78 -6.45 20.34
CA LEU A 156 5.36 -7.50 19.49
C LEU A 156 6.11 -8.54 20.32
N LYS A 157 6.97 -8.11 21.24
CA LYS A 157 7.72 -9.00 22.15
C LYS A 157 6.78 -9.84 23.01
N GLU A 158 5.77 -9.20 23.59
CA GLU A 158 4.76 -9.91 24.38
C GLU A 158 3.99 -10.93 23.55
N MET A 159 3.56 -10.55 22.35
CA MET A 159 2.83 -11.42 21.44
C MET A 159 3.67 -12.64 21.04
N PHE A 160 4.96 -12.45 20.72
CA PHE A 160 5.87 -13.54 20.38
C PHE A 160 6.11 -14.48 21.58
N ALA A 161 6.26 -13.93 22.79
CA ALA A 161 6.45 -14.72 23.99
C ALA A 161 5.21 -15.57 24.33
N LYS A 162 4.00 -14.99 24.21
CA LYS A 162 2.72 -15.63 24.57
C LYS A 162 2.26 -16.67 23.53
N ASN A 163 2.68 -16.54 22.27
CA ASN A 163 2.13 -17.32 21.15
C ASN A 163 3.17 -18.16 20.40
N ARG A 164 4.23 -18.61 21.08
CA ARG A 164 5.23 -19.51 20.48
C ARG A 164 4.58 -20.75 19.85
N GLY A 165 5.06 -21.15 18.69
CA GLY A 165 4.49 -22.27 17.92
C GLY A 165 3.15 -21.97 17.25
N SER A 166 2.60 -20.77 17.41
CA SER A 166 1.43 -20.32 16.65
C SER A 166 1.85 -19.66 15.34
N VAL A 167 0.95 -19.66 14.37
CA VAL A 167 1.10 -18.90 13.12
C VAL A 167 0.52 -17.52 13.30
N ILE A 168 1.22 -16.50 12.83
CA ILE A 168 0.71 -15.13 12.69
C ILE A 168 0.60 -14.75 11.22
N GLY A 169 -0.29 -13.82 10.94
CA GLY A 169 -0.49 -13.18 9.65
C GLY A 169 -0.30 -11.68 9.75
N VAL A 170 0.35 -11.10 8.74
CA VAL A 170 0.37 -9.66 8.50
C VAL A 170 -0.77 -9.33 7.55
N PHE A 171 -1.70 -8.49 7.99
CA PHE A 171 -2.83 -8.05 7.20
C PHE A 171 -2.64 -6.59 6.81
N VAL A 172 -2.82 -6.28 5.53
CA VAL A 172 -2.87 -4.92 5.00
C VAL A 172 -4.21 -4.76 4.30
N ARG A 173 -5.01 -3.78 4.72
CA ARG A 173 -6.36 -3.52 4.18
C ARG A 173 -7.25 -4.78 4.19
N GLY A 174 -7.16 -5.55 5.28
CA GLY A 174 -7.91 -6.81 5.47
C GLY A 174 -7.42 -8.00 4.63
N GLN A 175 -6.36 -7.84 3.83
CA GLN A 175 -5.78 -8.92 3.03
C GLN A 175 -4.54 -9.49 3.70
N LEU A 176 -4.44 -10.82 3.77
CA LEU A 176 -3.27 -11.52 4.28
C LEU A 176 -2.09 -11.35 3.32
N MET A 177 -1.06 -10.62 3.73
CA MET A 177 0.14 -10.35 2.94
C MET A 177 1.27 -11.33 3.21
N SER A 178 1.38 -11.79 4.45
CA SER A 178 2.38 -12.76 4.85
C SER A 178 1.91 -13.56 6.04
N LYS A 179 2.41 -14.78 6.16
CA LYS A 179 2.22 -15.60 7.35
C LYS A 179 3.54 -16.17 7.83
N LYS A 180 3.67 -16.34 9.13
CA LYS A 180 4.89 -16.84 9.76
C LYS A 180 4.57 -17.67 11.00
N LEU A 181 5.26 -18.80 11.15
CA LEU A 181 5.29 -19.54 12.41
C LEU A 181 6.22 -18.83 13.38
N ILE A 182 5.77 -18.56 14.61
CA ILE A 182 6.61 -17.97 15.65
C ILE A 182 7.54 -19.04 16.21
N ASP A 183 8.83 -18.92 15.93
CA ASP A 183 9.92 -19.76 16.46
C ASP A 183 10.60 -19.09 17.66
N ALA A 184 11.18 -19.90 18.56
CA ALA A 184 12.04 -19.45 19.64
C ALA A 184 13.27 -18.66 19.15
N LYS A 185 13.72 -18.88 17.92
CA LYS A 185 14.87 -18.17 17.31
C LYS A 185 14.51 -16.83 16.68
N ASP A 186 13.23 -16.50 16.59
CA ASP A 186 12.82 -15.28 15.93
C ASP A 186 13.31 -14.03 16.67
N LYS A 187 13.80 -13.07 15.90
CA LYS A 187 14.07 -11.73 16.43
C LYS A 187 12.74 -11.08 16.80
N GLN A 188 12.61 -10.67 18.06
CA GLN A 188 11.35 -10.15 18.62
C GLN A 188 11.20 -8.64 18.45
N ASP A 189 12.03 -8.01 17.61
CA ASP A 189 12.06 -6.57 17.37
C ASP A 189 11.57 -6.17 15.97
N ALA A 190 11.40 -7.13 15.05
CA ALA A 190 10.89 -6.88 13.71
C ALA A 190 10.18 -8.10 13.11
N ILE A 191 9.30 -7.84 12.14
CA ILE A 191 8.74 -8.88 11.28
C ILE A 191 9.29 -8.65 9.88
N GLN A 192 9.79 -9.71 9.26
CA GLN A 192 10.24 -9.69 7.88
C GLN A 192 9.23 -10.43 6.99
N ILE A 193 8.86 -9.82 5.88
CA ILE A 193 8.03 -10.41 4.84
C ILE A 193 8.95 -10.78 3.68
N ASP A 194 9.18 -12.07 3.55
CA ASP A 194 9.97 -12.66 2.47
C ASP A 194 9.06 -13.07 1.30
N GLY A 195 9.67 -13.54 0.22
CA GLY A 195 8.90 -14.14 -0.88
C GLY A 195 8.45 -13.14 -1.95
N ILE A 196 8.85 -11.86 -1.87
CA ILE A 196 8.40 -10.84 -2.82
C ILE A 196 9.16 -11.02 -4.14
N PRO A 197 8.49 -11.15 -5.31
CA PRO A 197 9.15 -11.62 -6.53
C PRO A 197 10.32 -10.78 -7.04
N SER A 198 10.40 -9.49 -6.70
CA SER A 198 11.49 -8.61 -7.09
C SER A 198 11.73 -7.48 -6.09
N ALA A 199 12.89 -6.84 -6.19
CA ALA A 199 13.22 -5.63 -5.44
C ALA A 199 12.21 -4.51 -5.72
N ASP A 200 11.83 -4.34 -6.98
CA ASP A 200 10.89 -3.29 -7.39
C ASP A 200 9.51 -3.48 -6.77
N LEU A 201 9.05 -4.73 -6.67
CA LEU A 201 7.79 -5.04 -5.99
C LEU A 201 7.89 -4.82 -4.48
N ALA A 202 9.05 -5.11 -3.86
CA ALA A 202 9.27 -4.81 -2.45
C ALA A 202 9.29 -3.30 -2.18
N ASN A 203 9.91 -2.51 -3.07
CA ASN A 203 9.88 -1.05 -3.03
C ASN A 203 8.45 -0.51 -3.19
N ALA A 204 7.70 -1.01 -4.18
CA ALA A 204 6.32 -0.59 -4.42
C ALA A 204 5.41 -0.93 -3.22
N PHE A 205 5.60 -2.10 -2.60
CA PHE A 205 4.89 -2.46 -1.37
C PHE A 205 5.25 -1.52 -0.21
N ALA A 206 6.54 -1.27 0.01
CA ALA A 206 6.99 -0.36 1.06
C ALA A 206 6.45 1.06 0.86
N ASP A 207 6.46 1.56 -0.37
CA ASP A 207 5.88 2.86 -0.72
C ASP A 207 4.38 2.91 -0.40
N ASP A 208 3.61 1.90 -0.84
CA ASP A 208 2.15 1.86 -0.62
C ASP A 208 1.80 1.83 0.88
N VAL A 209 2.52 1.02 1.66
CA VAL A 209 2.31 0.92 3.10
C VAL A 209 2.76 2.19 3.83
N ASN A 210 3.94 2.73 3.52
CA ASN A 210 4.43 3.94 4.20
C ASN A 210 3.56 5.16 3.88
N VAL A 211 3.07 5.30 2.64
CA VAL A 211 2.07 6.33 2.31
C VAL A 211 0.79 6.10 3.08
N GLY A 212 0.32 4.85 3.18
CA GLY A 212 -0.86 4.51 3.97
C GLY A 212 -0.72 4.82 5.47
N LEU A 213 0.46 4.58 6.05
CA LEU A 213 0.73 4.82 7.47
C LEU A 213 0.86 6.31 7.80
N HIS A 214 1.51 7.09 6.92
CA HIS A 214 2.02 8.42 7.26
C HIS A 214 1.42 9.56 6.45
N VAL A 215 0.51 9.27 5.53
CA VAL A 215 -0.12 10.30 4.68
C VAL A 215 -1.64 10.21 4.80
N THR A 216 -2.24 11.33 5.21
CA THR A 216 -3.69 11.48 5.23
C THR A 216 -4.15 12.31 4.05
N PHE A 217 -5.14 11.81 3.33
CA PHE A 217 -5.78 12.51 2.21
C PHE A 217 -7.18 12.95 2.60
N THR A 218 -7.52 14.20 2.29
CA THR A 218 -8.89 14.70 2.39
C THR A 218 -9.31 15.39 1.10
N ALA A 219 -10.59 15.30 0.75
CA ALA A 219 -11.11 16.00 -0.42
C ALA A 219 -10.85 17.51 -0.28
N ALA A 220 -10.32 18.14 -1.32
CA ALA A 220 -10.25 19.59 -1.38
C ALA A 220 -11.69 20.12 -1.53
N GLN A 221 -12.06 21.08 -0.69
CA GLN A 221 -13.34 21.79 -0.79
C GLN A 221 -13.32 22.80 -1.94
#